data_AF-A0A174CSB1-F1
#
_entry.id   AF-A0A174CSB1-F1
#
_cell.length_a   1.000
_cell.length_b   1.000
_cell.length_c   1.000
_cell.angle_alpha   90.00
_cell.angle_beta   90.00
_cell.angle_gamma   90.00
#
_symmetry.space_group_name_H-M   'P 1'
#
loop_
_entity.id
_entity.type
_entity.pdbx_description
1 polymer ?
#
loop_
_entity_poly.entity_id
_entity_poly.type
_entity_poly.pdbx_seq_one_letter_code
_entity_poly.pdbx_strand_id
1 'polypeptide(L)'
;MNEYVRYMNMRYEMAECAEVTRQVLGLTVPVSLETLMEAMKKAGIQCVPDESLDTDTRIVELPENPEYAFQILYSIKINDRSLIFCLASALGEILLHRLSFAE
;
A
#
# COMPACT_ATOMS: atom_id res chain seq x y z
N MET A 1 11.85 1.96 -32.22
CA MET A 1 12.31 2.52 -30.92
C MET A 1 13.40 1.61 -30.39
N ASN A 2 14.60 2.12 -30.09
CA ASN A 2 15.74 1.34 -29.56
C ASN A 2 15.39 0.77 -28.18
N GLU A 3 15.79 -0.47 -27.87
CA GLU A 3 15.57 -1.12 -26.56
C GLU A 3 16.05 -0.27 -25.38
N TYR A 4 17.18 0.43 -25.56
CA TYR A 4 17.69 1.37 -24.56
C TYR A 4 16.71 2.52 -24.27
N VAL A 5 16.10 3.08 -25.32
CA VAL A 5 15.10 4.16 -25.19
C VAL A 5 13.85 3.65 -24.49
N ARG A 6 13.39 2.44 -24.83
CA ARG A 6 12.26 1.79 -24.13
C ARG A 6 12.57 1.59 -22.64
N TYR A 7 13.76 1.10 -22.31
CA TYR A 7 14.18 0.90 -20.92
C TYR A 7 14.21 2.21 -20.14
N MET A 8 14.77 3.28 -20.73
CA MET A 8 14.80 4.60 -20.09
C MET A 8 13.38 5.11 -19.84
N ASN A 9 12.49 5.03 -20.83
CA ASN A 9 11.09 5.44 -20.67
C ASN A 9 10.39 4.69 -19.54
N MET A 10 10.57 3.37 -19.43
CA MET A 10 10.01 2.58 -18.31
C MET A 10 10.49 3.08 -16.94
N ARG A 11 11.78 3.45 -16.81
CA ARG A 11 12.28 3.99 -15.53
C ARG A 11 11.68 5.35 -15.20
N TYR A 12 11.49 6.21 -16.20
CA TYR A 12 10.83 7.51 -16.01
C TYR A 12 9.39 7.31 -15.58
N GLU A 13 8.62 6.46 -16.26
CA GLU A 13 7.23 6.15 -15.91
C GLU A 13 7.11 5.58 -14.49
N MET A 14 8.00 4.66 -14.10
CA MET A 14 8.03 4.12 -12.74
C MET A 14 8.37 5.19 -11.70
N ALA A 15 9.29 6.12 -12.01
CA ALA A 15 9.66 7.20 -11.11
C ALA A 15 8.52 8.21 -10.93
N GLU A 16 7.81 8.56 -12.01
CA GLU A 16 6.64 9.43 -11.96
C GLU A 16 5.51 8.80 -11.14
N CYS A 17 5.21 7.52 -11.35
CA CYS A 17 4.21 6.80 -10.57
C CYS A 17 4.55 6.78 -9.07
N ALA A 18 5.81 6.50 -8.73
CA ALA A 18 6.27 6.51 -7.34
C ALA A 18 6.18 7.90 -6.72
N GLU A 19 6.51 8.95 -7.48
CA GLU A 19 6.44 10.33 -7.00
C GLU A 19 5.00 10.78 -6.75
N VAL A 20 4.11 10.55 -7.69
CA VAL A 20 2.67 10.86 -7.53
C VAL A 20 2.09 10.11 -6.33
N THR A 21 2.39 8.82 -6.19
CA THR A 21 1.91 8.02 -5.06
C THR A 21 2.37 8.61 -3.72
N ARG A 22 3.65 9.00 -3.62
CA ARG A 22 4.17 9.64 -2.40
C ARG A 22 3.51 10.97 -2.11
N GLN A 23 3.31 11.81 -3.13
CA GLN A 23 2.67 13.12 -2.97
C GLN A 23 1.22 13.00 -2.50
N VAL A 24 0.44 12.10 -3.12
CA VAL A 24 -0.96 11.84 -2.75
C VAL A 24 -1.06 11.33 -1.31
N LEU A 25 -0.16 10.44 -0.90
CA LEU A 25 -0.13 9.87 0.45
C LEU A 25 0.59 10.76 1.48
N GLY A 26 1.20 11.88 1.06
CA GLY A 26 1.99 12.75 1.93
C GLY A 26 3.25 12.09 2.52
N LEU A 27 3.87 11.17 1.78
CA LEU A 27 5.03 10.38 2.21
C LEU A 27 6.35 11.02 1.78
N THR A 28 7.35 10.98 2.66
CA THR A 28 8.74 11.33 2.35
C THR A 28 9.61 10.07 2.21
N VAL A 29 10.78 10.21 1.58
CA VAL A 29 11.75 9.11 1.43
C VAL A 29 12.91 9.32 2.40
N PRO A 30 13.34 8.31 3.16
CA PRO A 30 12.78 6.95 3.23
C PRO A 30 11.42 6.89 3.95
N VAL A 31 10.56 5.98 3.52
CA VAL A 31 9.26 5.72 4.17
C VAL A 31 9.48 4.89 5.43
N SER A 32 8.94 5.34 6.57
CA SER A 32 8.93 4.56 7.81
C SER A 32 7.61 3.80 7.94
N LEU A 33 7.59 2.77 8.80
CA LEU A 33 6.38 2.01 9.09
C LEU A 33 5.27 2.92 9.64
N GLU A 34 5.63 3.80 10.57
CA GLU A 34 4.70 4.77 11.18
C GLU A 34 4.07 5.70 10.14
N THR A 35 4.88 6.31 9.26
CA THR A 35 4.34 7.25 8.26
C THR A 35 3.48 6.54 7.22
N LEU A 36 3.84 5.29 6.85
CA LEU A 36 3.02 4.47 5.96
C LEU A 36 1.67 4.12 6.58
N MET A 37 1.65 3.62 7.82
CA MET A 37 0.41 3.25 8.51
C MET A 37 -0.51 4.46 8.73
N GLU A 38 0.05 5.62 9.07
CA GLU A 38 -0.73 6.86 9.22
C GLU A 38 -1.30 7.35 7.87
N ALA A 39 -0.53 7.25 6.78
CA ALA A 39 -1.03 7.58 5.44
C ALA A 39 -2.16 6.64 5.01
N MET A 40 -2.03 5.34 5.27
CA MET A 40 -3.06 4.34 4.99
C MET A 40 -4.33 4.60 5.82
N LYS A 41 -4.16 4.93 7.10
CA LYS A 41 -5.28 5.31 7.98
C LYS A 41 -6.06 6.50 7.43
N LYS A 42 -5.36 7.56 7.00
CA LYS A 42 -5.99 8.74 6.36
C LYS A 42 -6.70 8.40 5.05
N ALA A 43 -6.25 7.38 4.34
CA ALA A 43 -6.89 6.86 3.14
C ALA A 43 -8.07 5.90 3.45
N GLY A 44 -8.49 5.75 4.71
CA GLY A 44 -9.58 4.87 5.11
C GLY A 44 -9.19 3.39 5.12
N ILE A 45 -7.91 3.08 5.32
CA ILE A 45 -7.38 1.71 5.39
C ILE A 45 -6.79 1.47 6.79
N GLN A 46 -7.35 0.54 7.54
CA GLN A 46 -6.88 0.20 8.88
C GLN A 46 -5.82 -0.90 8.85
N CYS A 47 -4.64 -0.67 9.42
CA CYS A 47 -3.62 -1.72 9.60
C CYS A 47 -3.72 -2.31 11.02
N VAL A 48 -3.93 -3.62 11.14
CA VAL A 48 -4.16 -4.29 12.44
C VAL A 48 -3.27 -5.52 12.60
N PRO A 49 -2.54 -5.67 13.73
CA PRO A 49 -1.75 -6.87 14.00
C PRO A 49 -2.66 -8.08 14.28
N ASP A 50 -2.27 -9.26 13.78
CA ASP A 50 -2.98 -10.52 13.98
C ASP A 50 -1.97 -11.65 14.27
N GLU A 51 -2.08 -12.29 15.44
CA GLU A 51 -1.20 -13.40 15.86
C GLU A 51 -1.55 -14.73 15.19
N SER A 52 -2.80 -14.89 14.78
CA SER A 52 -3.35 -16.10 14.18
C SER A 52 -3.12 -16.17 12.67
N LEU A 53 -2.53 -15.12 12.08
CA LEU A 53 -2.31 -15.04 10.64
C LEU A 53 -1.19 -15.99 10.20
N ASP A 54 -1.55 -16.93 9.32
CA ASP A 54 -0.63 -17.88 8.68
C ASP A 54 0.05 -17.30 7.43
N THR A 55 -0.40 -16.13 6.96
CA THR A 55 0.19 -15.34 5.87
C THR A 55 0.81 -14.05 6.40
N ASP A 56 1.57 -13.35 5.57
CA ASP A 56 2.17 -12.08 5.98
C ASP A 56 1.11 -10.99 6.19
N THR A 57 0.17 -10.86 5.26
CA THR A 57 -0.97 -9.94 5.33
C THR A 57 -2.25 -10.58 4.80
N ARG A 58 -3.40 -10.02 5.17
CA ARG A 58 -4.72 -10.33 4.61
C ARG A 58 -5.56 -9.06 4.54
N ILE A 59 -6.13 -8.77 3.38
CA ILE A 59 -7.03 -7.63 3.17
C ILE A 59 -8.49 -8.07 3.39
N VAL A 60 -9.21 -7.30 4.19
CA VAL A 60 -10.64 -7.46 4.50
C VAL A 60 -11.38 -6.19 4.08
N GLU A 61 -12.52 -6.34 3.41
CA GLU A 61 -13.41 -5.23 3.07
C GLU A 61 -14.39 -4.96 4.21
N LEU A 62 -14.66 -3.69 4.50
CA LEU A 62 -15.50 -3.26 5.61
C LEU A 62 -16.67 -2.38 5.11
N PRO A 63 -17.67 -2.97 4.42
CA PRO A 63 -18.72 -2.20 3.73
C PRO A 63 -19.60 -1.36 4.67
N GLU A 64 -19.72 -1.73 5.94
CA GLU A 64 -20.58 -1.05 6.92
C GLU A 64 -19.78 -0.19 7.93
N ASN A 65 -18.46 -0.07 7.77
CA ASN A 65 -17.63 0.69 8.70
C ASN A 65 -17.54 2.17 8.26
N PRO A 66 -17.91 3.12 9.14
CA PRO A 66 -17.95 4.54 8.77
C PRO A 66 -16.57 5.21 8.69
N GLU A 67 -15.52 4.58 9.21
CA GLU A 67 -14.17 5.16 9.30
C GLU A 67 -13.19 4.49 8.32
N TYR A 68 -13.38 3.21 8.02
CA TYR A 68 -12.46 2.42 7.19
C TYR A 68 -13.19 1.62 6.13
N ALA A 69 -12.78 1.74 4.87
CA ALA A 69 -13.28 0.90 3.79
C ALA A 69 -12.59 -0.46 3.73
N PHE A 70 -11.32 -0.51 4.16
CA PHE A 70 -10.51 -1.73 4.16
C PHE A 70 -9.77 -1.89 5.49
N GLN A 71 -9.50 -3.14 5.83
CA GLN A 71 -8.59 -3.51 6.91
C GLN A 71 -7.52 -4.46 6.37
N ILE A 72 -6.26 -4.16 6.67
CA ILE A 72 -5.12 -5.03 6.41
C ILE A 72 -4.70 -5.63 7.74
N LEU A 73 -4.98 -6.91 7.90
CA LEU A 73 -4.43 -7.72 8.98
C LEU A 73 -2.99 -8.08 8.62
N TYR A 74 -2.05 -7.92 9.55
CA TYR A 74 -0.65 -8.28 9.35
C TYR A 74 -0.11 -9.15 10.47
N SER A 75 0.74 -10.12 10.12
CA SER A 75 1.31 -11.03 11.12
C SER A 75 2.30 -10.32 12.03
N ILE A 76 2.16 -10.52 13.35
CA ILE A 76 3.12 -9.98 14.34
C ILE A 76 4.51 -10.63 14.27
N LYS A 77 4.65 -11.72 13.49
CA LYS A 77 5.90 -12.46 13.33
C LYS A 77 6.88 -11.78 12.37
N ILE A 78 6.43 -10.75 11.65
CA ILE A 78 7.19 -10.03 10.62
C ILE A 78 7.94 -8.87 11.27
N ASN A 79 9.20 -8.65 10.88
CA ASN A 79 9.95 -7.46 11.29
C ASN A 79 9.50 -6.20 10.54
N ASP A 80 9.71 -5.02 11.14
CA ASP A 80 9.27 -3.72 10.59
C ASP A 80 9.67 -3.48 9.13
N ARG A 81 10.90 -3.83 8.76
CA ARG A 81 11.39 -3.63 7.38
C ARG A 81 10.58 -4.45 6.38
N SER A 82 10.30 -5.70 6.72
CA SER A 82 9.52 -6.59 5.87
C SER A 82 8.04 -6.19 5.90
N LEU A 83 7.54 -5.73 7.04
CA LEU A 83 6.17 -5.24 7.19
C LEU A 83 5.89 -4.02 6.30
N ILE A 84 6.83 -3.07 6.18
CA ILE A 84 6.69 -1.94 5.24
C ILE A 84 6.44 -2.45 3.81
N PHE A 85 7.19 -3.48 3.38
CA PHE A 85 7.02 -4.06 2.05
C PHE A 85 5.66 -4.76 1.91
N CYS A 86 5.25 -5.55 2.90
CA CYS A 86 3.97 -6.24 2.89
C CYS A 86 2.79 -5.26 2.87
N LEU A 87 2.82 -4.20 3.68
CA LEU A 87 1.79 -3.16 3.69
C LEU A 87 1.75 -2.37 2.37
N ALA A 88 2.90 -2.02 1.80
CA ALA A 88 2.94 -1.36 0.50
C ALA A 88 2.38 -2.24 -0.63
N SER A 89 2.64 -3.55 -0.59
CA SER A 89 2.06 -4.51 -1.53
C SER A 89 0.54 -4.62 -1.37
N ALA A 90 0.05 -4.72 -0.14
CA ALA A 90 -1.38 -4.80 0.14
C ALA A 90 -2.12 -3.50 -0.26
N LEU A 91 -1.50 -2.34 -0.03
CA LEU A 91 -1.99 -1.05 -0.51
C LEU A 91 -2.09 -1.06 -2.04
N GLY A 92 -1.05 -1.51 -2.74
CA GLY A 92 -1.07 -1.64 -4.20
C GLY A 92 -2.20 -2.54 -4.70
N GLU A 93 -2.44 -3.68 -4.03
CA GLU A 93 -3.56 -4.57 -4.36
C GLU A 93 -4.91 -3.88 -4.19
N ILE A 94 -5.12 -3.16 -3.09
CA ILE A 94 -6.36 -2.39 -2.86
C ILE A 94 -6.55 -1.37 -3.99
N LEU A 95 -5.53 -0.56 -4.26
CA LEU A 95 -5.61 0.52 -5.25
C LEU A 95 -5.83 0.03 -6.68
N LEU A 96 -5.23 -1.11 -7.06
CA LEU A 96 -5.27 -1.63 -8.42
C LEU A 96 -6.47 -2.56 -8.69
N HIS A 97 -6.96 -3.27 -7.67
CA HIS A 97 -7.90 -4.37 -7.88
C HIS A 97 -9.19 -4.28 -7.08
N ARG A 98 -9.21 -3.56 -5.95
CA ARG A 98 -10.37 -3.58 -5.03
C ARG A 98 -11.12 -2.25 -4.99
N LEU A 99 -10.46 -1.13 -5.28
CA LEU A 99 -11.16 0.14 -5.48
C LEU A 99 -11.97 0.09 -6.77
N SER A 100 -13.28 -0.03 -6.63
CA SER A 100 -14.24 0.15 -7.71
C SER A 100 -15.01 1.44 -7.46
N PHE A 101 -14.98 2.36 -8.42
CA PHE A 101 -15.82 3.56 -8.44
C PHE A 101 -17.14 3.31 -9.20
N ALA A 102 -17.61 2.06 -9.25
CA ALA A 102 -18.87 1.77 -9.93
C ALA A 102 -20.01 2.55 -9.24
N GLU A 103 -20.63 3.44 -10.02
CA GLU A 103 -21.85 4.21 -9.68
C GLU A 103 -23.04 3.30 -9.37
#